data_AF-A0A3E1D2T2-F1
#
_entry.id   AF-A0A3E1D2T2-F1
#
_cell.length_a   1.000
_cell.length_b   1.000
_cell.length_c   1.000
_cell.angle_alpha   90.00
_cell.angle_beta   90.00
_cell.angle_gamma   90.00
#
_symmetry.space_group_name_H-M   'P 1'
#
loop_
_entity.id
_entity.type
_entity.pdbx_description
1 polymer ?
#
loop_
_entity_poly.entity_id
_entity_poly.type
_entity_poly.pdbx_seq_one_letter_code
_entity_poly.pdbx_strand_id
1 'polypeptide(L)'
;MISSMANLRNHHNLRQRVPPPGLTDEGKIKWLSSLKPVEYDQAREEVAKELGIRTSTLDACVKGIRASLIENKDSPFEIVEAWHEPVDLGWLLDEISESIRRHIICERQTAHAVALWVAMTHFDDVFDIAPLAIISAPEMRCGKSELKRLIGKMVLRPLDADGMSASVLFRGFDLWNPTLLVDEYDAFVKDDEDLRRIINAGHQRGGCVWRCVGDDHTPKRFNVFGPKVLAGIGGLAPTIMDRGIILQLRRKLSTETVVRQRDVPKVFFKNIQSKLARVALDYAKPVSAARPALPDSLSDRAQDNWEPLFQIAHVAGDEWLKRAREASLKLSGQDEDIKTIDVELLADIQEAFENTRVNKISFTDLIKAICDDEEAGWATYNRGKPITPRQVSKRLKEYGISSKPIRFGYDGVQKGFDIDQFGDAFARYLKNLDFPVTQLQPNKDGACNHVTGKTPILGMDEVTEGVL
;
A
#
# COMPACT_ATOMS: atom_id res chain seq x y z
N MET A 1 10.39 7.90 47.52
CA MET A 1 9.61 7.10 48.49
C MET A 1 8.18 7.09 47.98
N ILE A 2 7.78 6.09 47.21
CA ILE A 2 7.11 4.87 47.67
C ILE A 2 5.83 5.19 48.45
N SER A 3 4.73 4.58 47.99
CA SER A 3 3.39 4.50 48.59
C SER A 3 2.54 5.76 48.46
N SER A 4 1.29 5.74 47.98
CA SER A 4 0.34 4.63 47.90
C SER A 4 -0.76 4.97 46.88
N MET A 5 -0.68 4.42 45.66
CA MET A 5 -1.87 4.18 44.82
C MET A 5 -2.57 2.89 45.28
N ALA A 6 -2.79 2.77 46.58
CA ALA A 6 -3.55 1.70 47.20
C ALA A 6 -4.40 2.29 48.34
N ASN A 7 -5.68 1.93 48.31
CA ASN A 7 -6.68 2.12 49.36
C ASN A 7 -7.26 3.53 49.58
N LEU A 8 -8.16 3.91 48.68
CA LEU A 8 -9.53 4.28 49.04
C LEU A 8 -10.46 3.52 48.07
N ARG A 9 -10.64 2.19 48.19
CA ARG A 9 -11.60 1.56 49.12
C ARG A 9 -12.71 2.52 49.58
N ASN A 10 -13.45 3.10 48.64
CA ASN A 10 -14.80 3.55 48.91
C ASN A 10 -15.73 2.34 49.02
N HIS A 11 -15.70 1.68 50.18
CA HIS A 11 -16.64 0.65 50.62
C HIS A 11 -18.05 1.21 50.94
N HIS A 12 -18.49 2.28 50.26
CA HIS A 12 -19.76 2.97 50.55
C HIS A 12 -20.68 3.25 49.36
N ASN A 13 -20.45 2.65 48.18
CA ASN A 13 -21.39 2.71 47.04
C ASN A 13 -22.05 1.36 46.69
N LEU A 14 -22.09 0.39 47.60
CA LEU A 14 -22.68 -0.94 47.38
C LEU A 14 -24.23 -0.98 47.49
N ARG A 15 -24.92 0.16 47.33
CA ARG A 15 -26.39 0.24 47.33
C ARG A 15 -26.95 1.31 46.37
N GLN A 16 -26.22 1.70 45.33
CA GLN A 16 -26.79 2.62 44.34
C GLN A 16 -27.63 1.82 43.35
N ARG A 17 -28.96 1.87 43.55
CA ARG A 17 -29.98 1.33 42.62
C ARG A 17 -30.11 2.17 41.34
N VAL A 18 -29.50 3.35 41.34
CA VAL A 18 -29.64 4.40 40.33
C VAL A 18 -28.28 4.64 39.66
N PRO A 19 -28.23 4.82 38.34
CA PRO A 19 -27.01 5.17 37.64
C PRO A 19 -26.40 6.48 38.17
N PRO A 20 -25.06 6.65 38.12
CA PRO A 20 -24.41 7.91 38.45
C PRO A 20 -25.04 9.11 37.72
N PRO A 21 -25.30 10.23 38.41
CA PRO A 21 -25.93 11.40 37.79
C PRO A 21 -25.06 11.98 36.67
N GLY A 22 -25.69 12.36 35.55
CA GLY A 22 -25.02 12.97 34.40
C GLY A 22 -24.53 12.00 33.32
N LEU A 23 -24.82 10.70 33.43
CA LEU A 23 -24.53 9.73 32.37
C LEU A 23 -25.45 9.88 31.16
N THR A 24 -24.87 9.80 29.96
CA THR A 24 -25.60 9.64 28.70
C THR A 24 -26.34 8.29 28.68
N ASP A 25 -27.30 8.15 27.77
CA ASP A 25 -28.08 6.92 27.62
C ASP A 25 -27.18 5.69 27.37
N GLU A 26 -26.18 5.82 26.51
CA GLU A 26 -25.15 4.81 26.28
C GLU A 26 -24.29 4.54 27.54
N GLY A 27 -23.97 5.60 28.29
CA GLY A 27 -23.24 5.51 29.56
C GLY A 27 -23.98 4.71 30.62
N LYS A 28 -25.32 4.82 30.67
CA LYS A 28 -26.18 4.04 31.58
C LYS A 28 -26.21 2.55 31.21
N ILE A 29 -26.29 2.23 29.92
CA ILE A 29 -26.25 0.83 29.44
C ILE A 29 -24.86 0.21 29.70
N LYS A 30 -23.78 0.96 29.48
CA LYS A 30 -22.41 0.53 29.79
C LYS A 30 -22.20 0.30 31.29
N TRP A 31 -22.75 1.17 32.15
CA TRP A 31 -22.73 0.98 33.60
C TRP A 31 -23.45 -0.32 34.01
N LEU A 32 -24.67 -0.56 33.51
CA LEU A 32 -25.41 -1.80 33.77
C LEU A 32 -24.65 -3.06 33.36
N SER A 33 -23.89 -3.01 32.26
CA SER A 33 -23.08 -4.14 31.80
C SER A 33 -21.98 -4.56 32.78
N SER A 34 -21.50 -3.62 33.61
CA SER A 34 -20.44 -3.83 34.61
C SER A 34 -20.93 -4.36 35.97
N LEU A 35 -22.24 -4.35 36.22
CA LEU A 35 -22.84 -4.82 37.46
C LEU A 35 -22.87 -6.35 37.56
N LYS A 36 -22.90 -6.90 38.79
CA LYS A 36 -23.15 -8.34 39.01
C LYS A 36 -24.60 -8.70 38.67
N PRO A 37 -24.93 -9.98 38.42
CA PRO A 37 -26.28 -10.39 38.02
C PRO A 37 -27.40 -9.88 38.94
N VAL A 38 -27.19 -9.94 40.25
CA VAL A 38 -28.17 -9.49 41.26
C VAL A 38 -28.31 -7.97 41.28
N GLU A 39 -27.21 -7.23 41.12
CA GLU A 39 -27.20 -5.76 41.10
C GLU A 39 -27.82 -5.22 39.80
N TYR A 40 -27.59 -5.92 38.68
CA TYR A 40 -28.23 -5.64 37.40
C TYR A 40 -29.74 -5.79 37.46
N ASP A 41 -30.21 -6.92 38.02
CA ASP A 41 -31.65 -7.19 38.14
C ASP A 41 -32.37 -6.14 39.00
N GLN A 42 -31.68 -5.62 40.02
CA GLN A 42 -32.19 -4.56 40.90
C GLN A 42 -32.23 -3.17 40.26
N ALA A 43 -31.38 -2.89 39.26
CA ALA A 43 -31.26 -1.56 38.64
C ALA A 43 -31.97 -1.46 37.26
N ARG A 44 -32.21 -2.60 36.57
CA ARG A 44 -32.68 -2.60 35.17
C ARG A 44 -34.08 -2.01 34.99
N GLU A 45 -34.98 -2.16 35.97
CA GLU A 45 -36.36 -1.64 35.85
C GLU A 45 -36.39 -0.10 35.91
N GLU A 46 -35.63 0.49 36.84
CA GLU A 46 -35.53 1.95 36.97
C GLU A 46 -34.84 2.57 35.74
N VAL A 47 -33.74 1.96 35.26
CA VAL A 47 -33.01 2.46 34.09
C VAL A 47 -33.80 2.28 32.80
N ALA A 48 -34.52 1.17 32.62
CA ALA A 48 -35.39 0.98 31.44
C ALA A 48 -36.49 2.05 31.38
N LYS A 49 -37.07 2.39 32.53
CA LYS A 49 -38.08 3.44 32.66
C LYS A 49 -37.51 4.83 32.35
N GLU A 50 -36.30 5.12 32.81
CA GLU A 50 -35.62 6.40 32.55
C GLU A 50 -35.26 6.56 31.07
N LEU A 51 -34.86 5.47 30.41
CA LEU A 51 -34.51 5.44 28.98
C LEU A 51 -35.73 5.33 28.05
N GLY A 52 -36.94 5.12 28.59
CA GLY A 52 -38.16 4.96 27.78
C GLY A 52 -38.19 3.70 26.91
N ILE A 53 -37.44 2.66 27.27
CA ILE A 53 -37.35 1.39 26.50
C ILE A 53 -37.90 0.20 27.30
N ARG A 54 -38.21 -0.90 26.60
CA ARG A 54 -38.60 -2.15 27.26
C ARG A 54 -37.40 -2.78 27.96
N THR A 55 -37.62 -3.40 29.12
CA THR A 55 -36.59 -4.16 29.86
C THR A 55 -35.96 -5.26 29.01
N SER A 56 -36.73 -5.91 28.14
CA SER A 56 -36.23 -6.90 27.18
C SER A 56 -35.24 -6.31 26.15
N THR A 57 -35.45 -5.05 25.74
CA THR A 57 -34.55 -4.34 24.82
C THR A 57 -33.27 -3.96 25.55
N LEU A 58 -33.39 -3.48 26.80
CA LEU A 58 -32.25 -3.19 27.67
C LEU A 58 -31.41 -4.46 27.94
N ASP A 59 -32.07 -5.58 28.24
CA ASP A 59 -31.43 -6.89 28.43
C ASP A 59 -30.64 -7.31 27.18
N ALA A 60 -31.20 -7.10 25.98
CA ALA A 60 -30.50 -7.41 24.72
C ALA A 60 -29.28 -6.51 24.51
N CYS A 61 -29.39 -5.20 24.77
CA CYS A 61 -28.26 -4.26 24.69
C CYS A 61 -27.14 -4.62 25.68
N VAL A 62 -27.49 -4.90 26.94
CA VAL A 62 -26.52 -5.27 27.99
C VAL A 62 -25.89 -6.63 27.71
N LYS A 63 -26.66 -7.60 27.21
CA LYS A 63 -26.13 -8.90 26.78
C LYS A 63 -25.18 -8.75 25.60
N GLY A 64 -25.49 -7.90 24.62
CA GLY A 64 -24.61 -7.58 23.51
C GLY A 64 -23.28 -6.97 23.96
N ILE A 65 -23.32 -6.01 24.89
CA ILE A 65 -22.11 -5.41 25.47
C ILE A 65 -21.34 -6.43 26.31
N ARG A 66 -22.01 -7.28 27.10
CA ARG A 66 -21.31 -8.32 27.88
C ARG A 66 -20.69 -9.38 26.97
N ALA A 67 -21.34 -9.77 25.88
CA ALA A 67 -20.79 -10.69 24.89
C ALA A 67 -19.56 -10.08 24.22
N SER A 68 -19.62 -8.81 23.79
CA SER A 68 -18.45 -8.12 23.21
C SER A 68 -17.33 -7.88 24.23
N LEU A 69 -17.65 -7.71 25.52
CA LEU A 69 -16.66 -7.63 26.61
C LEU A 69 -16.01 -8.98 26.92
N ILE A 70 -16.75 -10.09 26.75
CA ILE A 70 -16.23 -11.46 26.89
C ILE A 70 -15.34 -11.80 25.69
N GLU A 71 -15.75 -11.47 24.46
CA GLU A 71 -14.90 -11.57 23.26
C GLU A 71 -13.64 -10.70 23.38
N ASN A 72 -13.74 -9.51 23.99
CA ASN A 72 -12.56 -8.67 24.29
C ASN A 72 -11.69 -9.18 25.44
N LYS A 73 -12.18 -10.06 26.34
CA LYS A 73 -11.38 -10.60 27.45
C LYS A 73 -10.36 -11.64 27.01
N ASP A 74 -10.65 -12.37 25.93
CA ASP A 74 -9.75 -13.35 25.31
C ASP A 74 -9.00 -12.78 24.09
N SER A 75 -9.19 -11.48 23.80
CA SER A 75 -8.46 -10.77 22.75
C SER A 75 -7.00 -10.58 23.15
N PRO A 76 -6.02 -10.92 22.28
CA PRO A 76 -4.60 -10.67 22.56
C PRO A 76 -4.23 -9.18 22.44
N PHE A 77 -5.17 -8.31 22.06
CA PHE A 77 -4.91 -6.90 21.78
C PHE A 77 -5.26 -6.00 22.99
N GLU A 78 -4.44 -4.99 23.26
CA GLU A 78 -4.76 -3.96 24.24
C GLU A 78 -6.02 -3.19 23.81
N ILE A 79 -6.96 -2.99 24.75
CA ILE A 79 -8.12 -2.11 24.52
C ILE A 79 -7.61 -0.67 24.48
N VAL A 80 -7.78 -0.02 23.33
CA VAL A 80 -7.45 1.39 23.14
C VAL A 80 -8.70 2.22 23.39
N GLU A 81 -8.69 3.02 24.45
CA GLU A 81 -9.76 4.00 24.69
C GLU A 81 -9.60 5.19 23.74
N ALA A 82 -10.72 5.66 23.18
CA ALA A 82 -10.73 6.84 22.32
C ALA A 82 -10.30 8.09 23.11
N TRP A 83 -9.59 9.00 22.42
CA TRP A 83 -9.18 10.28 23.00
C TRP A 83 -10.39 11.06 23.51
N HIS A 84 -10.20 11.76 24.63
CA HIS A 84 -11.28 12.40 25.38
C HIS A 84 -11.87 13.62 24.66
N GLU A 85 -11.08 14.28 23.82
CA GLU A 85 -11.48 15.47 23.06
C GLU A 85 -11.54 15.16 21.55
N PRO A 86 -12.35 15.90 20.77
CA PRO A 86 -12.30 15.85 19.32
C PRO A 86 -10.88 16.12 18.79
N VAL A 87 -10.50 15.40 17.74
CA VAL A 87 -9.17 15.51 17.12
C VAL A 87 -9.32 15.95 15.67
N ASP A 88 -8.55 16.93 15.25
CA ASP A 88 -8.45 17.31 13.84
C ASP A 88 -7.72 16.22 13.05
N LEU A 89 -8.39 15.67 12.03
CA LEU A 89 -7.85 14.57 11.23
C LEU A 89 -6.61 14.99 10.44
N GLY A 90 -6.61 16.19 9.84
CA GLY A 90 -5.49 16.68 9.04
C GLY A 90 -4.21 16.83 9.88
N TRP A 91 -4.35 17.44 11.06
CA TRP A 91 -3.25 17.61 12.00
C TRP A 91 -2.72 16.26 12.54
N LEU A 92 -3.62 15.31 12.82
CA LEU A 92 -3.19 13.97 13.25
C LEU A 92 -2.40 13.24 12.16
N LEU A 93 -2.84 13.34 10.91
CA LEU A 93 -2.12 12.76 9.77
C LEU A 93 -0.75 13.44 9.59
N ASP A 94 -0.63 14.75 9.85
CA ASP A 94 0.65 15.48 9.84
C ASP A 94 1.58 14.93 10.93
N GLU A 95 1.08 14.78 12.16
CA GLU A 95 1.83 14.21 13.29
C GLU A 95 2.34 12.80 12.98
N ILE A 96 1.52 11.96 12.35
CA ILE A 96 1.89 10.60 11.93
C ILE A 96 2.95 10.64 10.82
N SER A 97 2.74 11.44 9.77
CA SER A 97 3.69 11.58 8.64
C SER A 97 5.06 12.08 9.09
N GLU A 98 5.10 13.11 9.93
CA GLU A 98 6.34 13.64 10.49
C GLU A 98 7.04 12.62 11.39
N SER A 99 6.27 11.89 12.20
CA SER A 99 6.80 10.80 13.01
C SER A 99 7.45 9.72 12.14
N ILE A 100 6.82 9.34 11.02
CA ILE A 100 7.40 8.37 10.08
C ILE A 100 8.73 8.89 9.52
N ARG A 101 8.75 10.13 9.02
CA ARG A 101 9.96 10.74 8.44
C ARG A 101 11.10 10.95 9.45
N ARG A 102 10.79 11.07 10.74
CA ARG A 102 11.79 11.18 11.82
C ARG A 102 12.52 9.85 12.08
N HIS A 103 11.86 8.72 11.82
CA HIS A 103 12.37 7.38 12.13
C HIS A 103 12.78 6.59 10.88
N ILE A 104 12.23 6.91 9.71
CA ILE A 104 12.39 6.17 8.47
C ILE A 104 12.85 7.11 7.37
N ILE A 105 13.94 6.74 6.70
CA ILE A 105 14.39 7.42 5.48
C ILE A 105 13.50 6.97 4.32
N CYS A 106 12.60 7.85 3.91
CA CYS A 106 11.69 7.65 2.79
C CYS A 106 11.34 8.99 2.14
N GLU A 107 10.74 8.94 0.95
CA GLU A 107 10.17 10.12 0.31
C GLU A 107 8.93 10.60 1.06
N ARG A 108 8.56 11.87 0.87
CA ARG A 108 7.39 12.46 1.54
C ARG A 108 6.11 11.72 1.17
N GLN A 109 6.00 11.33 -0.10
CA GLN A 109 4.91 10.58 -0.70
C GLN A 109 4.70 9.23 0.02
N THR A 110 5.77 8.49 0.29
CA THR A 110 5.72 7.25 1.07
C THR A 110 5.21 7.51 2.47
N ALA A 111 5.71 8.56 3.16
CA ALA A 111 5.24 8.90 4.50
C ALA A 111 3.75 9.30 4.53
N HIS A 112 3.28 10.06 3.54
CA HIS A 112 1.86 10.43 3.40
C HIS A 112 0.98 9.19 3.17
N ALA A 113 1.41 8.29 2.28
CA ALA A 113 0.70 7.04 2.02
C ALA A 113 0.60 6.17 3.28
N VAL A 114 1.70 6.04 4.03
CA VAL A 114 1.71 5.30 5.30
C VAL A 114 0.79 5.97 6.33
N ALA A 115 0.78 7.30 6.44
CA ALA A 115 -0.09 8.00 7.39
C ALA A 115 -1.58 7.75 7.11
N LEU A 116 -1.99 7.87 5.84
CA LEU A 116 -3.35 7.57 5.39
C LEU A 116 -3.70 6.09 5.59
N TRP A 117 -2.79 5.18 5.25
CA TRP A 117 -3.00 3.75 5.41
C TRP A 117 -3.13 3.34 6.89
N VAL A 118 -2.31 3.92 7.77
CA VAL A 118 -2.41 3.72 9.22
C VAL A 118 -3.77 4.20 9.73
N ALA A 119 -4.22 5.39 9.31
CA ALA A 119 -5.52 5.91 9.69
C ALA A 119 -6.67 5.00 9.19
N MET A 120 -6.57 4.50 7.96
CA MET A 120 -7.53 3.58 7.36
C MET A 120 -7.77 2.34 8.22
N THR A 121 -6.75 1.79 8.89
CA THR A 121 -6.92 0.62 9.76
C THR A 121 -7.88 0.84 10.93
N HIS A 122 -8.16 2.09 11.33
CA HIS A 122 -9.10 2.39 12.40
C HIS A 122 -10.55 2.55 11.91
N PHE A 123 -10.78 2.65 10.60
CA PHE A 123 -12.11 2.73 9.97
C PHE A 123 -12.59 1.34 9.52
N ASP A 124 -12.60 0.38 10.46
CA ASP A 124 -12.77 -1.06 10.21
C ASP A 124 -14.02 -1.42 9.37
N ASP A 125 -15.13 -0.72 9.59
CA ASP A 125 -16.42 -1.00 8.95
C ASP A 125 -16.80 -0.02 7.82
N VAL A 126 -15.86 0.82 7.37
CA VAL A 126 -16.16 1.87 6.38
C VAL A 126 -15.87 1.44 4.95
N PHE A 127 -14.79 0.68 4.72
CA PHE A 127 -14.29 0.41 3.38
C PHE A 127 -14.55 -1.02 2.92
N ASP A 128 -14.79 -1.21 1.62
CA ASP A 128 -14.91 -2.54 1.03
C ASP A 128 -13.58 -3.10 0.51
N ILE A 129 -12.56 -2.26 0.39
CA ILE A 129 -11.21 -2.62 -0.03
C ILE A 129 -10.24 -2.36 1.12
N ALA A 130 -9.43 -3.37 1.43
CA ALA A 130 -8.32 -3.31 2.37
C ALA A 130 -7.01 -3.43 1.58
N PRO A 131 -6.46 -2.32 1.05
CA PRO A 131 -5.22 -2.33 0.28
C PRO A 131 -4.08 -2.89 1.12
N LEU A 132 -3.25 -3.76 0.52
CA LEU A 132 -2.07 -4.30 1.17
C LEU A 132 -0.98 -3.21 1.27
N ALA A 133 -0.41 -2.98 2.45
CA ALA A 133 0.76 -2.12 2.58
C ALA A 133 2.03 -2.93 2.27
N ILE A 134 2.60 -2.71 1.08
CA ILE A 134 3.75 -3.47 0.58
C ILE A 134 5.03 -2.69 0.84
N ILE A 135 5.84 -3.11 1.80
CA ILE A 135 7.12 -2.46 2.08
C ILE A 135 8.20 -3.09 1.19
N SER A 136 8.58 -2.35 0.15
CA SER A 136 9.57 -2.78 -0.84
C SER A 136 10.88 -2.02 -0.71
N ALA A 137 12.00 -2.72 -0.85
CA ALA A 137 13.32 -2.11 -0.98
C ALA A 137 14.25 -3.03 -1.79
N PRO A 138 15.07 -2.48 -2.70
CA PRO A 138 15.93 -3.25 -3.59
C PRO A 138 17.05 -4.00 -2.86
N GLU A 139 17.48 -3.54 -1.69
CA GLU A 139 18.56 -4.14 -0.91
C GLU A 139 18.13 -4.56 0.51
N MET A 140 18.94 -5.42 1.13
CA MET A 140 18.85 -5.70 2.57
C MET A 140 19.21 -4.44 3.38
N ARG A 141 18.68 -4.33 4.61
CA ARG A 141 19.01 -3.26 5.58
C ARG A 141 18.53 -1.84 5.23
N CYS A 142 17.49 -1.71 4.40
CA CYS A 142 16.82 -0.43 4.10
C CYS A 142 15.74 -0.01 5.11
N GLY A 143 15.66 -0.64 6.30
CA GLY A 143 14.69 -0.26 7.33
C GLY A 143 13.27 -0.84 7.14
N LYS A 144 13.09 -1.92 6.37
CA LYS A 144 11.78 -2.55 6.12
C LYS A 144 11.08 -3.01 7.41
N SER A 145 11.77 -3.82 8.21
CA SER A 145 11.30 -4.24 9.54
C SER A 145 11.13 -3.08 10.50
N GLU A 146 11.89 -2.00 10.33
CA GLU A 146 11.73 -0.76 11.12
C GLU A 146 10.39 -0.09 10.80
N LEU A 147 10.06 0.06 9.51
CA LEU A 147 8.77 0.63 9.09
C LEU A 147 7.60 -0.27 9.49
N LYS A 148 7.67 -1.61 9.27
CA LYS A 148 6.67 -2.59 9.75
C LYS A 148 6.39 -2.37 11.23
N ARG A 149 7.44 -2.32 12.05
CA ARG A 149 7.32 -2.14 13.51
C ARG A 149 6.79 -0.76 13.89
N LEU A 150 7.09 0.29 13.12
CA LEU A 150 6.54 1.62 13.36
C LEU A 150 5.03 1.63 13.11
N ILE A 151 4.60 1.09 11.97
CA ILE A 151 3.20 0.93 11.59
C ILE A 151 2.47 0.11 12.67
N GLY A 152 3.05 -1.02 13.08
CA GLY A 152 2.49 -1.89 14.12
C GLY A 152 2.23 -1.22 15.46
N LYS A 153 2.89 -0.09 15.77
CA LYS A 153 2.64 0.69 16.99
C LYS A 153 1.45 1.66 16.88
N MET A 154 0.93 1.89 15.68
CA MET A 154 -0.09 2.92 15.41
C MET A 154 -1.40 2.34 14.86
N VAL A 155 -1.35 1.17 14.21
CA VAL A 155 -2.53 0.52 13.62
C VAL A 155 -3.48 -0.07 14.68
N LEU A 156 -4.70 -0.36 14.24
CA LEU A 156 -5.72 -1.07 15.02
C LEU A 156 -5.38 -2.57 15.12
N ARG A 157 -5.38 -3.13 16.34
CA ARG A 157 -5.21 -4.57 16.62
C ARG A 157 -4.03 -5.22 15.84
N PRO A 158 -2.77 -4.79 16.06
CA PRO A 158 -1.61 -5.31 15.34
C PRO A 158 -1.35 -6.78 15.69
N LEU A 159 -1.40 -7.68 14.70
CA LEU A 159 -1.06 -9.09 14.83
C LEU A 159 0.21 -9.41 14.05
N ASP A 160 1.28 -9.75 14.75
CA ASP A 160 2.52 -10.19 14.11
C ASP A 160 2.42 -11.65 13.65
N ALA A 161 2.68 -11.89 12.37
CA ALA A 161 2.48 -13.19 11.72
C ALA A 161 3.70 -14.11 11.80
N ASP A 162 4.83 -13.62 12.31
CA ASP A 162 6.11 -14.33 12.30
C ASP A 162 5.97 -15.73 12.94
N GLY A 163 6.07 -16.79 12.11
CA GLY A 163 5.97 -18.19 12.54
C GLY A 163 4.55 -18.76 12.69
N MET A 164 3.50 -18.05 12.26
CA MET A 164 2.13 -18.56 12.31
C MET A 164 1.82 -19.58 11.21
N SER A 165 0.99 -20.58 11.49
CA SER A 165 0.45 -21.45 10.43
C SER A 165 -0.78 -20.81 9.76
N ALA A 166 -1.10 -21.24 8.53
CA ALA A 166 -2.31 -20.82 7.83
C ALA A 166 -3.59 -21.02 8.69
N SER A 167 -3.63 -22.08 9.50
CA SER A 167 -4.75 -22.37 10.39
C SER A 167 -4.92 -21.38 11.54
N VAL A 168 -3.82 -20.87 12.08
CA VAL A 168 -3.86 -19.83 13.10
C VAL A 168 -4.30 -18.51 12.45
N LEU A 169 -3.79 -18.23 11.24
CA LEU A 169 -4.06 -16.99 10.53
C LEU A 169 -5.55 -16.79 10.24
N PHE A 170 -6.20 -17.72 9.52
CA PHE A 170 -7.60 -17.52 9.13
C PHE A 170 -8.56 -17.55 10.34
N ARG A 171 -8.20 -18.27 11.42
CA ARG A 171 -8.97 -18.25 12.67
C ARG A 171 -8.81 -16.92 13.39
N GLY A 172 -7.59 -16.40 13.47
CA GLY A 172 -7.31 -15.10 14.08
C GLY A 172 -8.04 -13.96 13.39
N PHE A 173 -8.12 -13.98 12.05
CA PHE A 173 -8.95 -13.02 11.30
C PHE A 173 -10.43 -13.12 11.65
N ASP A 174 -11.00 -14.33 11.60
CA ASP A 174 -12.42 -14.58 11.88
C ASP A 174 -12.82 -14.18 13.31
N LEU A 175 -11.90 -14.34 14.28
CA LEU A 175 -12.16 -14.01 15.69
C LEU A 175 -11.94 -12.53 16.01
N TRP A 176 -10.92 -11.88 15.45
CA TRP A 176 -10.46 -10.60 15.98
C TRP A 176 -10.41 -9.45 14.97
N ASN A 177 -10.53 -9.75 13.67
CA ASN A 177 -10.33 -8.79 12.59
C ASN A 177 -9.08 -7.89 12.79
N PRO A 178 -7.87 -8.49 12.82
CA PRO A 178 -6.63 -7.78 13.16
C PRO A 178 -6.02 -7.06 11.95
N THR A 179 -5.08 -6.14 12.22
CA THR A 179 -4.12 -5.69 11.22
C THR A 179 -2.94 -6.65 11.20
N LEU A 180 -2.79 -7.44 10.14
CA LEU A 180 -1.70 -8.41 10.02
C LEU A 180 -0.37 -7.74 9.67
N LEU A 181 0.69 -8.11 10.34
CA LEU A 181 2.05 -7.65 10.07
C LEU A 181 2.93 -8.85 9.73
N VAL A 182 3.39 -8.93 8.48
CA VAL A 182 4.26 -10.02 8.01
C VAL A 182 5.65 -9.45 7.74
N ASP A 183 6.67 -9.97 8.43
CA ASP A 183 8.07 -9.77 8.01
C ASP A 183 8.52 -10.96 7.15
N GLU A 184 9.60 -10.76 6.40
CA GLU A 184 10.22 -11.80 5.57
C GLU A 184 9.23 -12.57 4.67
N TYR A 185 8.33 -11.82 4.00
CA TYR A 185 7.32 -12.39 3.10
C TYR A 185 7.90 -13.43 2.13
N ASP A 186 9.10 -13.20 1.62
CA ASP A 186 9.76 -14.10 0.66
C ASP A 186 10.14 -15.46 1.24
N ALA A 187 10.37 -15.53 2.55
CA ALA A 187 10.64 -16.79 3.25
C ALA A 187 9.34 -17.44 3.75
N PHE A 188 8.38 -16.62 4.18
CA PHE A 188 7.17 -17.10 4.87
C PHE A 188 6.00 -17.45 3.93
N VAL A 189 5.81 -16.68 2.85
CA VAL A 189 4.59 -16.76 2.01
C VAL A 189 4.90 -17.13 0.56
N LYS A 190 6.13 -16.90 0.08
CA LYS A 190 6.45 -17.10 -1.33
C LYS A 190 6.36 -18.56 -1.79
N ASP A 191 6.53 -19.53 -0.92
CA ASP A 191 6.41 -20.94 -1.31
C ASP A 191 5.14 -21.60 -0.74
N ASP A 192 4.30 -20.82 -0.03
CA ASP A 192 3.03 -21.28 0.53
C ASP A 192 1.83 -20.71 -0.25
N GLU A 193 1.27 -21.52 -1.15
CA GLU A 193 0.08 -21.15 -1.92
C GLU A 193 -1.15 -20.89 -1.04
N ASP A 194 -1.29 -21.58 0.10
CA ASP A 194 -2.47 -21.45 0.94
C ASP A 194 -2.48 -20.11 1.69
N LEU A 195 -1.32 -19.71 2.23
CA LEU A 195 -1.14 -18.38 2.83
C LEU A 195 -1.38 -17.26 1.81
N ARG A 196 -0.87 -17.40 0.58
CA ARG A 196 -1.14 -16.43 -0.50
C ARG A 196 -2.63 -16.30 -0.79
N ARG A 197 -3.35 -17.42 -0.85
CA ARG A 197 -4.81 -17.42 -1.08
C ARG A 197 -5.54 -16.71 0.05
N ILE A 198 -5.16 -16.96 1.31
CA ILE A 198 -5.72 -16.27 2.48
C ILE A 198 -5.47 -14.75 2.39
N ILE A 199 -4.23 -14.33 2.10
CA ILE A 199 -3.87 -12.92 1.98
C ILE A 199 -4.66 -12.24 0.86
N ASN A 200 -4.70 -12.84 -0.33
CA ASN A 200 -5.41 -12.29 -1.49
C ASN A 200 -6.92 -12.25 -1.29
N ALA A 201 -7.51 -13.27 -0.67
CA ALA A 201 -8.94 -13.30 -0.36
C ALA A 201 -9.33 -12.18 0.60
N GLY A 202 -8.42 -11.80 1.51
CA GLY A 202 -8.65 -10.77 2.50
C GLY A 202 -8.54 -9.32 2.01
N HIS A 203 -8.40 -9.08 0.70
CA HIS A 203 -8.30 -7.75 0.10
C HIS A 203 -9.66 -7.04 -0.06
N GLN A 204 -10.73 -7.80 -0.33
CA GLN A 204 -12.07 -7.26 -0.53
C GLN A 204 -13.04 -7.78 0.55
N ARG A 205 -13.98 -6.93 0.97
CA ARG A 205 -14.99 -7.28 1.99
C ARG A 205 -15.83 -8.47 1.53
N GLY A 206 -16.11 -9.37 2.47
CA GLY A 206 -16.72 -10.68 2.19
C GLY A 206 -15.70 -11.77 1.81
N GLY A 207 -14.42 -11.40 1.68
CA GLY A 207 -13.30 -12.31 1.52
C GLY A 207 -13.27 -13.40 2.59
N CYS A 208 -13.39 -14.65 2.18
CA CYS A 208 -13.45 -15.78 3.09
C CYS A 208 -12.69 -17.00 2.57
N VAL A 209 -12.33 -17.89 3.49
CA VAL A 209 -11.78 -19.21 3.18
C VAL A 209 -12.65 -20.30 3.82
N TRP A 210 -12.80 -21.41 3.10
CA TRP A 210 -13.51 -22.59 3.59
C TRP A 210 -12.52 -23.62 4.10
N ARG A 211 -12.78 -24.15 5.30
CA ARG A 211 -11.96 -25.17 5.95
C ARG A 211 -12.84 -26.17 6.67
N CYS A 212 -12.50 -27.45 6.58
CA CYS A 212 -13.13 -28.48 7.40
C CYS A 212 -12.69 -28.34 8.86
N VAL A 213 -13.63 -28.45 9.79
CA VAL A 213 -13.39 -28.39 11.24
C VAL A 213 -14.05 -29.55 11.97
N GLY A 214 -13.44 -29.93 13.10
CA GLY A 214 -13.88 -31.06 13.92
C GLY A 214 -13.58 -32.42 13.28
N ASP A 215 -13.89 -33.47 14.04
CA ASP A 215 -13.66 -34.85 13.60
C ASP A 215 -14.61 -35.26 12.46
N ASP A 216 -15.77 -34.62 12.38
CA ASP A 216 -16.77 -34.82 11.32
C ASP A 216 -16.45 -34.06 10.01
N HIS A 217 -15.30 -33.38 9.93
CA HIS A 217 -14.86 -32.61 8.76
C HIS A 217 -15.89 -31.60 8.22
N THR A 218 -16.68 -30.99 9.11
CA THR A 218 -17.73 -30.04 8.73
C THR A 218 -17.14 -28.80 8.05
N PRO A 219 -17.63 -28.39 6.86
CA PRO A 219 -17.12 -27.20 6.19
C PRO A 219 -17.56 -25.93 6.93
N LYS A 220 -16.60 -25.15 7.42
CA LYS A 220 -16.82 -23.84 8.03
C LYS A 220 -16.20 -22.74 7.17
N ARG A 221 -16.93 -21.64 7.04
CA ARG A 221 -16.47 -20.39 6.42
C ARG A 221 -15.77 -19.52 7.47
N PHE A 222 -14.59 -19.01 7.14
CA PHE A 222 -13.80 -18.09 7.96
C PHE A 222 -13.59 -16.77 7.22
N ASN A 223 -13.91 -15.64 7.86
CA ASN A 223 -13.61 -14.31 7.33
C ASN A 223 -12.10 -14.04 7.39
N VAL A 224 -11.53 -13.50 6.32
CA VAL A 224 -10.09 -13.14 6.23
C VAL A 224 -9.86 -11.72 5.73
N PHE A 225 -10.94 -10.94 5.56
CA PHE A 225 -10.88 -9.53 5.25
C PHE A 225 -10.12 -8.76 6.33
N GLY A 226 -9.35 -7.76 5.93
CA GLY A 226 -8.70 -6.83 6.85
C GLY A 226 -7.35 -6.32 6.35
N PRO A 227 -6.81 -5.26 6.96
CA PRO A 227 -5.56 -4.65 6.55
C PRO A 227 -4.34 -5.56 6.82
N LYS A 228 -3.36 -5.52 5.91
CA LYS A 228 -2.16 -6.37 5.98
C LYS A 228 -0.94 -5.59 5.52
N VAL A 229 0.14 -5.64 6.30
CA VAL A 229 1.47 -5.13 5.95
C VAL A 229 2.35 -6.31 5.56
N LEU A 230 2.98 -6.23 4.39
CA LEU A 230 3.90 -7.23 3.88
C LEU A 230 5.27 -6.59 3.68
N ALA A 231 6.28 -7.04 4.44
CA ALA A 231 7.68 -6.65 4.24
C ALA A 231 8.47 -7.82 3.60
N GLY A 232 9.17 -7.54 2.50
CA GLY A 232 9.90 -8.56 1.74
C GLY A 232 11.10 -8.01 0.97
N ILE A 233 11.96 -8.90 0.49
CA ILE A 233 13.12 -8.65 -0.36
C ILE A 233 12.93 -9.31 -1.73
N GLY A 234 13.01 -8.53 -2.81
CA GLY A 234 13.14 -9.10 -4.17
C GLY A 234 11.84 -9.30 -4.95
N GLY A 235 10.87 -8.40 -4.78
CA GLY A 235 9.64 -8.36 -5.57
C GLY A 235 8.61 -9.43 -5.14
N LEU A 236 7.44 -8.96 -4.70
CA LEU A 236 6.29 -9.81 -4.39
C LEU A 236 5.66 -10.43 -5.66
N ALA A 237 4.75 -11.38 -5.49
CA ALA A 237 4.00 -11.91 -6.62
C ALA A 237 3.17 -10.78 -7.28
N PRO A 238 3.04 -10.73 -8.62
CA PRO A 238 2.26 -9.68 -9.30
C PRO A 238 0.82 -9.58 -8.81
N THR A 239 0.21 -10.71 -8.43
CA THR A 239 -1.14 -10.76 -7.86
C THR A 239 -1.25 -10.05 -6.51
N ILE A 240 -0.18 -9.98 -5.74
CA ILE A 240 -0.13 -9.24 -4.47
C ILE A 240 0.18 -7.77 -4.71
N MET A 241 1.12 -7.48 -5.62
CA MET A 241 1.46 -6.10 -5.99
C MET A 241 0.22 -5.34 -6.49
N ASP A 242 -0.57 -5.97 -7.37
CA ASP A 242 -1.81 -5.39 -7.90
C ASP A 242 -2.82 -5.05 -6.77
N ARG A 243 -2.79 -5.74 -5.63
CA ARG A 243 -3.71 -5.53 -4.49
C ARG A 243 -3.17 -4.59 -3.41
N GLY A 244 -2.02 -3.95 -3.66
CA GLY A 244 -1.31 -3.20 -2.64
C GLY A 244 -0.87 -1.81 -3.05
N ILE A 245 -0.43 -1.07 -2.04
CA ILE A 245 0.25 0.21 -2.17
C ILE A 245 1.72 -0.06 -1.87
N ILE A 246 2.59 0.22 -2.85
CA ILE A 246 4.03 0.00 -2.74
C ILE A 246 4.65 1.16 -1.96
N LEU A 247 5.12 0.84 -0.76
CA LEU A 247 5.83 1.72 0.15
C LEU A 247 7.32 1.54 -0.07
N GLN A 248 7.85 2.22 -1.09
CA GLN A 248 9.26 2.10 -1.46
C GLN A 248 10.15 2.78 -0.41
N LEU A 249 11.14 2.04 0.09
CA LEU A 249 12.19 2.53 0.96
C LEU A 249 13.51 2.61 0.20
N ARG A 250 14.34 3.57 0.60
CA ARG A 250 15.69 3.77 0.04
C ARG A 250 16.75 3.50 1.09
N ARG A 251 17.95 3.14 0.63
CA ARG A 251 19.08 2.92 1.53
C ARG A 251 19.48 4.24 2.17
N LYS A 252 19.60 4.22 3.51
CA LYS A 252 20.06 5.35 4.30
C LYS A 252 21.52 5.69 3.93
N LEU A 253 21.78 6.96 3.61
CA LEU A 253 23.14 7.47 3.42
C LEU A 253 23.88 7.58 4.76
N SER A 254 25.21 7.57 4.74
CA SER A 254 26.04 7.75 5.94
C SER A 254 25.83 9.13 6.61
N THR A 255 25.40 10.12 5.82
CA THR A 255 25.11 11.49 6.27
C THR A 255 23.70 11.68 6.81
N GLU A 256 22.77 10.78 6.46
CA GLU A 256 21.40 10.82 6.97
C GLU A 256 21.38 10.23 8.38
N THR A 257 20.62 10.84 9.30
CA THR A 257 20.40 10.31 10.64
C THR A 257 18.91 10.20 10.90
N VAL A 258 18.53 9.17 11.66
CA VAL A 258 17.14 8.95 12.08
C VAL A 258 17.14 8.73 13.58
N VAL A 259 16.07 9.16 14.24
CA VAL A 259 15.85 8.85 15.65
C VAL A 259 15.58 7.35 15.76
N ARG A 260 16.17 6.68 16.75
CA ARG A 260 15.90 5.25 16.94
C ARG A 260 14.54 5.12 17.62
N GLN A 261 13.71 4.20 17.15
CA GLN A 261 12.38 3.97 17.74
C GLN A 261 12.40 3.63 19.23
N ARG A 262 13.49 3.05 19.73
CA ARG A 262 13.65 2.68 21.15
C ARG A 262 13.71 3.92 22.06
N ASP A 263 14.05 5.07 21.50
CA ASP A 263 14.23 6.33 22.22
C ASP A 263 12.90 7.10 22.31
N VAL A 264 11.85 6.64 21.62
CA VAL A 264 10.50 7.25 21.68
C VAL A 264 9.71 6.66 22.84
N PRO A 265 9.13 7.51 23.72
CA PRO A 265 8.27 7.04 24.80
C PRO A 265 7.08 6.24 24.27
N LYS A 266 6.79 5.08 24.87
CA LYS A 266 5.63 4.24 24.48
C LYS A 266 4.30 5.01 24.51
N VAL A 267 4.18 5.98 25.43
CA VAL A 267 3.00 6.85 25.58
C VAL A 267 2.69 7.62 24.30
N PHE A 268 3.70 8.01 23.52
CA PHE A 268 3.49 8.74 22.27
C PHE A 268 2.63 7.93 21.29
N PHE A 269 2.97 6.66 21.06
CA PHE A 269 2.21 5.79 20.16
C PHE A 269 0.83 5.44 20.73
N LYS A 270 0.71 5.26 22.05
CA LYS A 270 -0.60 5.08 22.70
C LYS A 270 -1.53 6.28 22.48
N ASN A 271 -0.98 7.50 22.55
CA ASN A 271 -1.74 8.71 22.28
C ASN A 271 -2.18 8.77 20.80
N ILE A 272 -1.30 8.41 19.86
CA ILE A 272 -1.67 8.32 18.43
C ILE A 272 -2.82 7.32 18.23
N GLN A 273 -2.72 6.11 18.80
CA GLN A 273 -3.77 5.10 18.70
C GLN A 273 -5.10 5.59 19.29
N SER A 274 -5.05 6.24 20.46
CA SER A 274 -6.24 6.80 21.11
C SER A 274 -6.88 7.94 20.29
N LYS A 275 -6.06 8.82 19.69
CA LYS A 275 -6.52 9.86 18.77
C LYS A 275 -7.11 9.28 17.49
N LEU A 276 -6.48 8.25 16.89
CA LEU A 276 -7.00 7.55 15.72
C LEU A 276 -8.33 6.86 16.01
N ALA A 277 -8.47 6.23 17.18
CA ALA A 277 -9.73 5.65 17.62
C ALA A 277 -10.82 6.73 17.77
N ARG A 278 -10.46 7.92 18.28
CA ARG A 278 -11.40 9.05 18.36
C ARG A 278 -11.81 9.56 16.98
N VAL A 279 -10.84 9.74 16.08
CA VAL A 279 -11.08 10.15 14.70
C VAL A 279 -11.97 9.16 13.97
N ALA A 280 -11.76 7.85 14.14
CA ALA A 280 -12.61 6.85 13.53
C ALA A 280 -14.08 7.00 13.96
N LEU A 281 -14.33 7.28 15.25
CA LEU A 281 -15.69 7.53 15.75
C LEU A 281 -16.31 8.81 15.18
N ASP A 282 -15.55 9.91 15.16
CA ASP A 282 -16.06 11.22 14.73
C ASP A 282 -16.26 11.31 13.21
N TYR A 283 -15.37 10.70 12.43
CA TYR A 283 -15.30 10.89 10.97
C TYR A 283 -15.80 9.68 10.15
N ALA A 284 -16.22 8.56 10.76
CA ALA A 284 -16.70 7.39 10.02
C ALA A 284 -17.79 7.72 8.99
N LYS A 285 -18.79 8.54 9.39
CA LYS A 285 -19.88 8.94 8.48
C LYS A 285 -19.39 9.86 7.35
N PRO A 286 -18.69 10.98 7.62
CA PRO A 286 -18.08 11.80 6.56
C PRO A 286 -17.21 11.00 5.59
N VAL A 287 -16.34 10.11 6.10
CA VAL A 287 -15.42 9.31 5.28
C VAL A 287 -16.19 8.32 4.41
N SER A 288 -17.19 7.61 4.96
CA SER A 288 -18.04 6.70 4.19
C SER A 288 -18.82 7.39 3.07
N ALA A 289 -19.24 8.64 3.30
CA ALA A 289 -19.97 9.43 2.32
C ALA A 289 -19.07 10.13 1.28
N ALA A 290 -17.76 10.21 1.52
CA ALA A 290 -16.84 10.91 0.64
C ALA A 290 -16.73 10.21 -0.73
N ARG A 291 -16.74 11.00 -1.80
CA ARG A 291 -16.56 10.56 -3.19
C ARG A 291 -15.50 11.43 -3.87
N PRO A 292 -14.22 11.27 -3.49
CA PRO A 292 -13.13 12.06 -4.04
C PRO A 292 -12.86 11.71 -5.51
N ALA A 293 -12.41 12.70 -6.29
CA ALA A 293 -11.95 12.46 -7.65
C ALA A 293 -10.57 11.77 -7.63
N LEU A 294 -10.54 10.54 -8.11
CA LEU A 294 -9.31 9.75 -8.28
C LEU A 294 -8.60 10.15 -9.60
N PRO A 295 -7.27 10.06 -9.69
CA PRO A 295 -6.56 10.36 -10.93
C PRO A 295 -6.80 9.30 -12.01
N ASP A 296 -7.22 9.72 -13.20
CA ASP A 296 -7.51 8.83 -14.34
C ASP A 296 -6.27 8.06 -14.84
N SER A 297 -5.07 8.52 -14.53
CA SER A 297 -3.82 7.84 -14.88
C SER A 297 -3.53 6.60 -14.01
N LEU A 298 -4.28 6.39 -12.92
CA LEU A 298 -4.22 5.16 -12.15
C LEU A 298 -5.03 4.07 -12.83
N SER A 299 -4.51 2.83 -12.86
CA SER A 299 -5.30 1.68 -13.28
C SER A 299 -6.52 1.49 -12.39
N ASP A 300 -7.58 0.83 -12.89
CA ASP A 300 -8.80 0.54 -12.12
C ASP A 300 -8.49 -0.08 -10.75
N ARG A 301 -7.51 -0.99 -10.71
CA ARG A 301 -7.09 -1.64 -9.47
C ARG A 301 -6.35 -0.69 -8.53
N ALA A 302 -5.47 0.16 -9.07
CA ALA A 302 -4.81 1.18 -8.27
C ALA A 302 -5.83 2.17 -7.70
N GLN A 303 -6.87 2.54 -8.48
CA GLN A 303 -7.98 3.35 -8.01
C GLN A 303 -8.72 2.66 -6.84
N ASP A 304 -9.08 1.37 -6.97
CA ASP A 304 -9.69 0.58 -5.88
C ASP A 304 -8.84 0.64 -4.59
N ASN A 305 -7.52 0.48 -4.72
CA ASN A 305 -6.60 0.46 -3.58
C ASN A 305 -6.42 1.84 -2.93
N TRP A 306 -6.43 2.90 -3.73
CA TRP A 306 -6.23 4.27 -3.26
C TRP A 306 -7.51 4.93 -2.80
N GLU A 307 -8.69 4.48 -3.24
CA GLU A 307 -9.99 5.08 -2.88
C GLU A 307 -10.18 5.25 -1.36
N PRO A 308 -9.95 4.24 -0.50
CA PRO A 308 -10.08 4.40 0.95
C PRO A 308 -9.19 5.52 1.51
N LEU A 309 -7.96 5.64 0.99
CA LEU A 309 -7.01 6.66 1.43
C LEU A 309 -7.41 8.05 0.94
N PHE A 310 -7.93 8.16 -0.28
CA PHE A 310 -8.46 9.41 -0.81
C PHE A 310 -9.73 9.87 -0.06
N GLN A 311 -10.60 8.96 0.37
CA GLN A 311 -11.78 9.30 1.16
C GLN A 311 -11.37 9.93 2.51
N ILE A 312 -10.38 9.36 3.18
CA ILE A 312 -9.81 9.93 4.41
C ILE A 312 -9.17 11.29 4.10
N ALA A 313 -8.35 11.38 3.05
CA ALA A 313 -7.66 12.61 2.66
C ALA A 313 -8.62 13.75 2.30
N HIS A 314 -9.74 13.43 1.65
CA HIS A 314 -10.79 14.39 1.29
C HIS A 314 -11.42 15.02 2.53
N VAL A 315 -11.72 14.20 3.55
CA VAL A 315 -12.29 14.68 4.82
C VAL A 315 -11.24 15.41 5.67
N ALA A 316 -9.96 15.06 5.53
CA ALA A 316 -8.85 15.72 6.20
C ALA A 316 -8.55 17.13 5.65
N GLY A 317 -9.08 17.47 4.47
CA GLY A 317 -8.96 18.79 3.83
C GLY A 317 -8.13 18.78 2.54
N ASP A 318 -8.21 19.89 1.80
CA ASP A 318 -7.66 20.02 0.44
C ASP A 318 -6.15 19.72 0.35
N GLU A 319 -5.39 20.09 1.37
CA GLU A 319 -3.95 19.83 1.43
C GLU A 319 -3.65 18.33 1.51
N TRP A 320 -4.42 17.58 2.31
CA TRP A 320 -4.27 16.13 2.37
C TRP A 320 -4.73 15.43 1.10
N LEU A 321 -5.80 15.92 0.47
CA LEU A 321 -6.24 15.43 -0.83
C LEU A 321 -5.16 15.61 -1.91
N LYS A 322 -4.50 16.77 -1.93
CA LYS A 322 -3.36 17.03 -2.82
C LYS A 322 -2.18 16.08 -2.54
N ARG A 323 -1.83 15.87 -1.27
CA ARG A 323 -0.76 14.94 -0.87
C ARG A 323 -1.08 13.50 -1.23
N ALA A 324 -2.33 13.07 -1.10
CA ALA A 324 -2.79 11.74 -1.52
C ALA A 324 -2.63 11.56 -3.03
N ARG A 325 -2.99 12.57 -3.84
CA ARG A 325 -2.79 12.57 -5.29
C ARG A 325 -1.32 12.49 -5.68
N GLU A 326 -0.46 13.29 -5.07
CA GLU A 326 0.98 13.24 -5.33
C GLU A 326 1.57 11.87 -4.94
N ALA A 327 1.13 11.30 -3.82
CA ALA A 327 1.58 9.99 -3.37
C ALA A 327 1.09 8.87 -4.30
N SER A 328 -0.17 8.90 -4.73
CA SER A 328 -0.73 7.85 -5.57
C SER A 328 -0.08 7.80 -6.94
N LEU A 329 0.16 8.96 -7.56
CA LEU A 329 0.85 9.03 -8.86
C LEU A 329 2.29 8.54 -8.75
N LYS A 330 3.01 8.97 -7.70
CA LYS A 330 4.42 8.60 -7.52
C LYS A 330 4.60 7.11 -7.21
N LEU A 331 3.75 6.54 -6.36
CA LEU A 331 3.89 5.16 -5.89
C LEU A 331 3.27 4.13 -6.84
N SER A 332 2.28 4.52 -7.64
CA SER A 332 1.66 3.62 -8.64
C SER A 332 2.40 3.64 -9.98
N GLY A 333 3.09 4.73 -10.32
CA GLY A 333 3.90 4.85 -11.54
C GLY A 333 5.21 4.03 -11.54
N GLN A 334 5.53 3.32 -10.45
CA GLN A 334 6.73 2.46 -10.39
C GLN A 334 6.47 1.00 -10.78
N ASP A 335 5.21 0.54 -10.79
CA ASP A 335 4.85 -0.76 -11.38
C ASP A 335 4.95 -0.73 -12.92
N GLU A 336 5.04 0.47 -13.50
CA GLU A 336 5.45 0.63 -14.89
C GLU A 336 6.86 0.07 -15.10
N ASP A 337 7.82 0.11 -14.17
CA ASP A 337 9.21 -0.32 -14.43
C ASP A 337 9.38 -1.83 -14.76
N ILE A 338 8.50 -2.70 -14.25
CA ILE A 338 8.51 -4.14 -14.58
C ILE A 338 7.76 -4.38 -15.89
N LYS A 339 6.69 -3.62 -16.11
CA LYS A 339 5.94 -3.64 -17.37
C LYS A 339 6.71 -2.96 -18.50
N THR A 340 7.55 -1.96 -18.22
CA THR A 340 8.32 -1.21 -19.21
C THR A 340 9.34 -2.10 -19.85
N ILE A 341 10.06 -2.99 -19.16
CA ILE A 341 10.98 -3.90 -19.87
C ILE A 341 10.24 -4.79 -20.88
N ASP A 342 9.04 -5.27 -20.55
CA ASP A 342 8.25 -6.09 -21.48
C ASP A 342 7.54 -5.23 -22.55
N VAL A 343 7.19 -3.99 -22.24
CA VAL A 343 6.58 -3.00 -23.15
C VAL A 343 7.61 -2.37 -24.08
N GLU A 344 8.81 -2.08 -23.61
CA GLU A 344 10.04 -1.72 -24.36
C GLU A 344 10.38 -2.85 -25.31
N LEU A 345 10.40 -4.10 -24.83
CA LEU A 345 10.57 -5.25 -25.72
C LEU A 345 9.50 -5.29 -26.82
N LEU A 346 8.24 -5.01 -26.51
CA LEU A 346 7.17 -4.93 -27.52
C LEU A 346 7.37 -3.74 -28.47
N ALA A 347 7.80 -2.57 -27.98
CA ALA A 347 8.09 -1.39 -28.77
C ALA A 347 9.24 -1.64 -29.74
N ASP A 348 10.34 -2.21 -29.25
CA ASP A 348 11.53 -2.51 -30.05
C ASP A 348 11.27 -3.66 -31.04
N ILE A 349 10.38 -4.60 -30.70
CA ILE A 349 9.89 -5.59 -31.66
C ILE A 349 9.03 -4.91 -32.74
N GLN A 350 8.14 -3.98 -32.38
CA GLN A 350 7.35 -3.22 -33.35
C GLN A 350 8.27 -2.45 -34.30
N GLU A 351 9.25 -1.74 -33.74
CA GLU A 351 10.27 -1.04 -34.51
C GLU A 351 11.09 -1.99 -35.40
N ALA A 352 11.47 -3.17 -34.92
CA ALA A 352 12.15 -4.17 -35.72
C ALA A 352 11.33 -4.60 -36.95
N PHE A 353 10.00 -4.79 -36.80
CA PHE A 353 9.10 -5.07 -37.92
C PHE A 353 8.98 -3.87 -38.89
N GLU A 354 8.92 -2.65 -38.37
CA GLU A 354 8.83 -1.41 -39.16
C GLU A 354 10.11 -1.13 -39.95
N ASN A 355 11.28 -1.29 -39.32
CA ASN A 355 12.60 -1.09 -39.92
C ASN A 355 12.92 -2.15 -40.98
N THR A 356 12.54 -3.40 -40.75
CA THR A 356 12.74 -4.48 -41.73
C THR A 356 11.66 -4.50 -42.84
N ARG A 357 10.52 -3.84 -42.63
CA ARG A 357 9.37 -3.77 -43.55
C ARG A 357 8.87 -5.14 -44.00
N VAL A 358 8.85 -6.10 -43.08
CA VAL A 358 8.34 -7.46 -43.33
C VAL A 358 7.12 -7.75 -42.47
N ASN A 359 6.20 -8.58 -42.95
CA ASN A 359 5.09 -9.07 -42.12
C ASN A 359 5.47 -10.33 -41.33
N LYS A 360 6.61 -10.95 -41.68
CA LYS A 360 7.10 -12.20 -41.09
C LYS A 360 8.59 -12.05 -40.83
N ILE A 361 9.01 -12.37 -39.62
CA ILE A 361 10.42 -12.31 -39.22
C ILE A 361 10.84 -13.63 -38.58
N SER A 362 12.03 -14.12 -38.93
CA SER A 362 12.58 -15.31 -38.28
C SER A 362 12.96 -14.96 -36.83
N PHE A 363 12.99 -15.95 -35.94
CA PHE A 363 13.40 -15.70 -34.55
C PHE A 363 14.83 -15.14 -34.48
N THR A 364 15.71 -15.68 -35.32
CA THR A 364 17.12 -15.27 -35.40
C THR A 364 17.24 -13.82 -35.84
N ASP A 365 16.50 -13.44 -36.88
CA ASP A 365 16.54 -12.08 -37.42
C ASP A 365 15.88 -11.09 -36.47
N LEU A 366 14.84 -11.49 -35.75
CA LEU A 366 14.21 -10.65 -34.73
C LEU A 366 15.18 -10.31 -33.59
N ILE A 367 15.89 -11.32 -33.06
CA ILE A 367 16.90 -11.08 -32.02
C ILE A 367 18.00 -10.17 -32.54
N LYS A 368 18.45 -10.40 -33.77
CA LYS A 368 19.48 -9.57 -34.37
C LYS A 368 19.00 -8.12 -34.48
N ALA A 369 17.79 -7.91 -35.00
CA ALA A 369 17.22 -6.58 -35.15
C ALA A 369 17.09 -5.83 -33.82
N ILE A 370 16.61 -6.46 -32.74
CA ILE A 370 16.49 -5.79 -31.44
C ILE A 370 17.84 -5.63 -30.72
N CYS A 371 18.87 -6.40 -31.06
CA CYS A 371 20.22 -6.27 -30.49
C CYS A 371 21.14 -5.35 -31.31
N ASP A 372 20.78 -5.03 -32.55
CA ASP A 372 21.51 -4.09 -33.39
C ASP A 372 21.27 -2.63 -32.93
N ASP A 373 20.23 -2.38 -32.13
CA ASP A 373 20.02 -1.11 -31.44
C ASP A 373 20.87 -1.01 -30.17
N GLU A 374 21.85 -0.10 -30.19
CA GLU A 374 22.75 0.17 -29.06
C GLU A 374 22.08 0.94 -27.92
N GLU A 375 20.98 1.66 -28.18
CA GLU A 375 20.24 2.45 -27.18
C GLU A 375 19.26 1.58 -26.37
N ALA A 376 18.66 0.56 -26.99
CA ALA A 376 17.67 -0.34 -26.37
C ALA A 376 18.26 -1.34 -25.33
N GLY A 377 19.59 -1.47 -25.24
CA GLY A 377 20.25 -2.26 -24.19
C GLY A 377 20.16 -3.79 -24.30
N TRP A 378 19.45 -4.34 -25.31
CA TRP A 378 19.27 -5.80 -25.47
C TRP A 378 20.56 -6.57 -25.75
N ALA A 379 21.55 -5.94 -26.36
CA ALA A 379 22.88 -6.50 -26.61
C ALA A 379 23.66 -6.81 -25.32
N THR A 380 23.35 -6.15 -24.20
CA THR A 380 24.04 -6.31 -22.91
C THR A 380 23.14 -6.78 -21.76
N TYR A 381 21.89 -7.12 -22.09
CA TYR A 381 20.80 -7.45 -21.18
C TYR A 381 21.15 -8.42 -20.03
N ASN A 382 21.89 -9.49 -20.29
CA ASN A 382 22.19 -10.53 -19.30
C ASN A 382 23.64 -10.45 -18.82
N ARG A 383 23.93 -9.53 -17.88
CA ARG A 383 25.27 -9.31 -17.32
C ARG A 383 26.31 -9.02 -18.42
N GLY A 384 25.96 -8.14 -19.36
CA GLY A 384 26.82 -7.80 -20.51
C GLY A 384 26.73 -8.76 -21.69
N LYS A 385 25.71 -9.64 -21.73
CA LYS A 385 25.46 -10.57 -22.86
C LYS A 385 24.12 -10.28 -23.53
N PRO A 386 23.98 -10.58 -24.84
CA PRO A 386 22.73 -10.39 -25.56
C PRO A 386 21.56 -11.18 -24.98
N ILE A 387 20.35 -10.64 -25.14
CA ILE A 387 19.13 -11.36 -24.80
C ILE A 387 19.00 -12.66 -25.61
N THR A 388 18.58 -13.73 -24.95
CA THR A 388 18.51 -15.07 -25.55
C THR A 388 17.12 -15.40 -26.10
N PRO A 389 17.01 -16.32 -27.09
CA PRO A 389 15.72 -16.76 -27.63
C PRO A 389 14.75 -17.29 -26.58
N ARG A 390 15.29 -17.95 -25.55
CA ARG A 390 14.49 -18.49 -24.45
C ARG A 390 13.92 -17.38 -23.57
N GLN A 391 14.65 -16.28 -23.38
CA GLN A 391 14.18 -15.13 -22.60
C GLN A 391 13.08 -14.38 -23.35
N VAL A 392 13.29 -14.07 -24.64
CA VAL A 392 12.27 -13.44 -25.50
C VAL A 392 11.00 -14.31 -25.57
N SER A 393 11.14 -15.62 -25.80
CA SER A 393 9.99 -16.53 -25.85
C SER A 393 9.22 -16.60 -24.54
N LYS A 394 9.92 -16.53 -23.39
CA LYS A 394 9.27 -16.55 -22.07
C LYS A 394 8.42 -15.30 -21.87
N ARG A 395 8.97 -14.12 -22.22
CA ARG A 395 8.29 -12.82 -22.12
C ARG A 395 7.10 -12.72 -23.07
N LEU A 396 7.29 -13.05 -24.35
CA LEU A 396 6.22 -13.02 -25.36
C LEU A 396 5.06 -13.98 -25.05
N LYS A 397 5.32 -15.10 -24.36
CA LYS A 397 4.28 -16.05 -23.97
C LYS A 397 3.25 -15.44 -23.02
N GLU A 398 3.62 -14.45 -22.22
CA GLU A 398 2.71 -13.76 -21.30
C GLU A 398 1.65 -12.94 -22.04
N TYR A 399 1.96 -12.51 -23.26
CA TYR A 399 1.06 -11.84 -24.19
C TYR A 399 0.29 -12.80 -25.11
N GLY A 400 0.42 -14.12 -24.90
CA GLY A 400 -0.16 -15.13 -25.79
C GLY A 400 0.56 -15.29 -27.13
N ILE A 401 1.76 -14.71 -27.27
CA ILE A 401 2.55 -14.72 -28.51
C ILE A 401 3.56 -15.87 -28.44
N SER A 402 3.62 -16.67 -29.50
CA SER A 402 4.51 -17.83 -29.55
C SER A 402 5.05 -18.02 -30.96
N SER A 403 6.34 -18.31 -31.08
CA SER A 403 6.94 -18.59 -32.38
C SER A 403 6.30 -19.81 -33.04
N LYS A 404 6.09 -19.71 -34.35
CA LYS A 404 5.50 -20.77 -35.18
C LYS A 404 6.45 -21.13 -36.32
N PRO A 405 6.37 -22.36 -36.86
CA PRO A 405 7.08 -22.69 -38.09
C PRO A 405 6.49 -21.88 -39.25
N ILE A 406 7.28 -20.99 -39.82
CA ILE A 406 6.93 -20.10 -40.93
C ILE A 406 7.86 -20.42 -42.10
N ARG A 407 7.30 -20.45 -43.31
CA ARG A 407 8.09 -20.61 -44.54
C ARG A 407 8.57 -19.25 -45.03
N PHE A 408 9.88 -19.08 -45.12
CA PHE A 408 10.53 -17.87 -45.63
C PHE A 408 11.10 -18.16 -47.02
N GLY A 409 10.32 -17.89 -48.07
CA GLY A 409 10.78 -18.00 -49.46
C GLY A 409 11.50 -19.32 -49.79
N TYR A 410 12.72 -19.20 -50.33
CA TYR A 410 13.61 -20.31 -50.69
C TYR A 410 14.43 -20.85 -49.50
N ASP A 411 14.43 -20.17 -48.35
CA ASP A 411 15.26 -20.46 -47.17
C ASP A 411 14.66 -21.52 -46.22
N GLY A 412 13.60 -22.19 -46.68
CA GLY A 412 12.94 -23.29 -45.96
C GLY A 412 11.99 -22.83 -44.85
N VAL A 413 11.66 -23.76 -43.95
CA VAL A 413 10.76 -23.53 -42.82
C VAL A 413 11.59 -23.24 -41.58
N GLN A 414 11.42 -22.06 -40.99
CA GLN A 414 12.12 -21.63 -39.78
C GLN A 414 11.11 -21.21 -38.71
N LYS A 415 11.52 -21.19 -37.44
CA LYS A 415 10.67 -20.62 -36.38
C LYS A 415 10.74 -19.11 -36.46
N GLY A 416 9.59 -18.46 -36.43
CA GLY A 416 9.49 -17.01 -36.49
C GLY A 416 8.15 -16.51 -35.98
N PHE A 417 7.89 -15.24 -36.24
CA PHE A 417 6.66 -14.57 -35.87
C PHE A 417 6.01 -13.89 -37.08
N ASP A 418 4.70 -13.76 -36.99
CA ASP A 418 3.90 -12.97 -37.92
C ASP A 418 3.45 -11.71 -37.18
N ILE A 419 3.51 -10.55 -37.81
CA ILE A 419 3.18 -9.26 -37.19
C ILE A 419 1.73 -9.26 -36.65
N ASP A 420 0.83 -10.00 -37.29
CA ASP A 420 -0.56 -10.14 -36.85
C ASP A 420 -0.69 -10.75 -35.45
N GLN A 421 0.31 -11.53 -34.99
CA GLN A 421 0.33 -12.08 -33.63
C GLN A 421 0.52 -11.00 -32.57
N PHE A 422 1.13 -9.87 -32.94
CA PHE A 422 1.42 -8.77 -32.04
C PHE A 422 0.35 -7.68 -32.06
N GLY A 423 -0.59 -7.69 -33.02
CA GLY A 423 -1.55 -6.60 -33.20
C GLY A 423 -2.34 -6.22 -31.95
N ASP A 424 -2.84 -7.21 -31.20
CA ASP A 424 -3.56 -6.96 -29.93
C ASP A 424 -2.63 -6.44 -28.83
N ALA A 425 -1.40 -6.96 -28.74
CA ALA A 425 -0.41 -6.50 -27.78
C ALA A 425 0.04 -5.06 -28.08
N PHE A 426 0.40 -4.75 -29.33
CA PHE A 426 0.78 -3.41 -29.75
C PHE A 426 -0.35 -2.41 -29.49
N ALA A 427 -1.60 -2.75 -29.85
CA ALA A 427 -2.74 -1.86 -29.65
C ALA A 427 -3.05 -1.58 -28.17
N ARG A 428 -2.78 -2.53 -27.25
CA ARG A 428 -3.06 -2.39 -25.82
C ARG A 428 -1.94 -1.76 -25.02
N TYR A 429 -0.70 -2.08 -25.38
CA TYR A 429 0.47 -1.77 -24.55
C TYR A 429 1.33 -0.63 -25.10
N LEU A 430 1.25 -0.33 -26.41
CA LEU A 430 2.08 0.70 -27.05
C LEU A 430 1.33 2.01 -27.35
N LYS A 431 -0.01 2.02 -27.25
CA LYS A 431 -0.84 3.21 -27.50
C LYS A 431 -0.66 4.36 -26.49
N ASN A 432 0.04 4.12 -25.37
CA ASN A 432 0.25 5.09 -24.29
C ASN A 432 1.72 5.53 -24.14
N LEU A 433 2.62 5.13 -25.04
CA LEU A 433 4.02 5.59 -25.04
C LEU A 433 4.17 6.96 -25.74
N ASP A 434 3.38 7.94 -25.32
CA ASP A 434 3.78 9.34 -25.53
C ASP A 434 4.82 9.66 -24.44
N PHE A 435 6.07 9.24 -24.66
CA PHE A 435 7.17 9.79 -23.88
C PHE A 435 7.12 11.33 -24.01
N PRO A 436 7.29 12.10 -22.93
CA PRO A 436 7.51 13.53 -23.06
C PRO A 436 8.88 13.72 -23.71
N VAL A 437 8.91 13.73 -25.04
CA VAL A 437 10.05 14.18 -25.82
C VAL A 437 10.23 15.64 -25.45
N THR A 438 11.14 15.89 -24.50
CA THR A 438 11.63 17.23 -24.25
C THR A 438 12.40 17.62 -25.50
N GLN A 439 11.73 18.32 -26.42
CA GLN A 439 12.41 18.94 -27.55
C GLN A 439 13.52 19.81 -26.98
N LEU A 440 14.77 19.47 -27.29
CA LEU A 440 15.93 20.32 -27.03
C LEU A 440 15.64 21.69 -27.66
N GLN A 441 15.38 22.68 -26.82
CA GLN A 441 15.28 24.05 -27.27
C GLN A 441 16.66 24.45 -27.82
N PRO A 442 16.73 25.07 -29.01
CA PRO A 442 17.99 25.58 -29.52
C PRO A 442 18.50 26.64 -28.55
N ASN A 443 19.68 26.38 -27.99
CA ASN A 443 20.36 27.29 -27.10
C ASN A 443 20.66 28.60 -27.86
N LYS A 444 19.96 29.69 -27.52
CA LYS A 444 20.14 31.00 -28.17
C LYS A 444 21.40 31.75 -27.71
N ASP A 445 22.19 31.18 -26.80
CA ASP A 445 23.39 31.82 -26.26
C ASP A 445 24.69 31.05 -26.58
N GLY A 446 24.79 30.52 -27.81
CA GLY A 446 26.05 30.03 -28.37
C GLY A 446 26.90 31.19 -28.90
N ALA A 447 27.55 31.94 -28.00
CA ALA A 447 28.59 32.87 -28.39
C ALA A 447 29.75 32.12 -29.10
N CYS A 448 29.98 32.49 -30.36
CA CYS A 448 31.10 32.03 -31.18
C CYS A 448 32.44 32.30 -30.48
N ASN A 449 33.11 31.25 -29.99
CA ASN A 449 34.56 31.31 -29.78
C ASN A 449 35.25 30.72 -31.00
N HIS A 450 35.45 31.57 -32.00
CA HIS A 450 36.33 31.27 -33.12
C HIS A 450 37.80 31.30 -32.66
N VAL A 451 38.48 30.21 -32.98
CA VAL A 451 39.89 29.89 -32.80
C VAL A 451 40.80 30.98 -33.36
N THR A 452 41.81 31.41 -32.58
CA THR A 452 43.00 32.08 -33.10
C THR A 452 44.21 31.17 -32.93
N GLY A 453 44.49 30.40 -33.99
CA GLY A 453 45.78 29.74 -34.18
C GLY A 453 46.82 30.77 -34.63
N LYS A 454 47.93 30.84 -33.89
CA LYS A 454 49.12 31.62 -34.26
C LYS A 454 49.92 30.88 -35.33
N THR A 455 50.23 31.56 -36.44
CA THR A 455 51.56 31.59 -37.09
C THR A 455 51.60 32.73 -38.13
N PRO A 456 52.78 33.22 -38.53
CA PRO A 456 53.05 34.66 -38.65
C PRO A 456 53.30 35.09 -40.10
N ILE A 457 53.68 36.37 -40.27
CA ILE A 457 54.62 36.94 -41.25
C ILE A 457 54.03 38.11 -42.07
N LEU A 458 54.70 39.26 -41.87
CA LEU A 458 54.99 40.41 -42.75
C LEU A 458 53.87 41.15 -43.50
N GLY A 459 53.95 42.48 -43.40
CA GLY A 459 53.81 43.34 -44.59
C GLY A 459 52.84 44.51 -44.44
N MET A 460 53.41 45.66 -44.07
CA MET A 460 53.22 46.98 -44.72
C MET A 460 51.81 47.59 -44.86
N ASP A 461 51.70 48.74 -44.19
CA ASP A 461 51.36 50.05 -44.73
C ASP A 461 49.92 50.37 -45.22
N GLU A 462 49.48 51.54 -44.70
CA GLU A 462 48.57 52.51 -45.32
C GLU A 462 47.09 52.06 -45.50
N VAL A 463 46.04 52.87 -45.34
CA VAL A 463 45.84 54.31 -45.15
C VAL A 463 44.33 54.48 -44.77
N THR A 464 44.01 55.66 -44.25
CA THR A 464 42.69 56.30 -44.01
C THR A 464 41.53 55.84 -44.91
N GLU A 465 40.23 55.92 -44.56
CA GLU A 465 39.44 57.12 -44.22
C GLU A 465 37.93 56.76 -44.22
N GLY A 466 37.12 57.42 -43.38
CA GLY A 466 35.76 57.91 -43.76
C GLY A 466 34.57 56.98 -43.48
N VAL A 467 33.78 57.17 -42.41
CA VAL A 467 32.62 58.09 -42.32
C VAL A 467 31.61 57.93 -43.46
N LEU A 468 30.54 57.17 -43.21
CA LEU A 468 29.16 57.67 -43.06
C LEU A 468 28.24 56.58 -42.47
#